data_AF-A0AA86V5D7-F1
#
_entry.id   AF-A0AA86V5D7-F1
#
_cell.length_a   1.000
_cell.length_b   1.000
_cell.length_c   1.000
_cell.angle_alpha   90.00
_cell.angle_beta   90.00
_cell.angle_gamma   90.00
#
_symmetry.space_group_name_H-M   'P 1'
#
loop_
_entity.id
_entity.type
_entity.pdbx_description
1 polymer ?
#
loop_
_entity_poly.entity_id
_entity_poly.type
_entity_poly.pdbx_seq_one_letter_code
_entity_poly.pdbx_strand_id
1 'polypeptide(L)'
;MFSKNIQFPLPVNNQVCNNSQFSENIIYVSFRLQDFNQSEITTQNQTSIINMIQPKTEYDGIFSLGAWCQVGGTLITRRMFLVHSPIYGFGIKTWENLITILQNRFEGYWELENMVIGKLTTALSHRYNKHSSIYKVYDNKYNMFSNHQFDEIDNSPTELKTYQKFKKSVNTQIQIFLKQNLNYERVLYVLKALSHPFSSTKITEQNIVELNEVLSELRDGRDFDLLFYVPEEDFEMVLNWVNKHDYYHFKIIQYKDLWAENPYHEDWNYGLDNVKLAENYIERLFEDIMELKGMPRWQQYQILNEVNGWA
;
A
#
# COMPACT_ATOMS: atom_id res chain seq x y z
N MET A 1 -22.84 27.37 -32.67
CA MET A 1 -23.64 26.24 -33.19
C MET A 1 -22.68 25.14 -33.60
N PHE A 2 -22.94 23.93 -33.12
CA PHE A 2 -22.16 22.71 -33.36
C PHE A 2 -22.16 22.26 -34.83
N SER A 3 -21.04 21.74 -35.32
CA SER A 3 -20.99 20.53 -36.17
C SER A 3 -19.52 20.13 -36.39
N LYS A 4 -19.09 18.98 -35.85
CA LYS A 4 -18.87 17.70 -36.55
C LYS A 4 -17.81 17.74 -37.65
N ASN A 5 -16.78 16.91 -37.51
CA ASN A 5 -16.36 15.93 -38.52
C ASN A 5 -15.34 14.95 -37.90
N ILE A 6 -15.79 13.71 -37.65
CA ILE A 6 -14.94 12.52 -37.46
C ILE A 6 -15.49 11.45 -38.39
N GLN A 7 -14.61 10.95 -39.28
CA GLN A 7 -14.71 9.70 -40.03
C GLN A 7 -13.46 9.64 -40.94
N PHE A 8 -12.67 8.58 -41.15
CA PHE A 8 -12.82 7.12 -41.33
C PHE A 8 -11.38 6.49 -41.23
N PRO A 9 -11.09 5.22 -41.61
CA PRO A 9 -11.78 3.93 -41.46
C PRO A 9 -10.86 2.86 -40.77
N LEU A 10 -11.47 1.72 -40.42
CA LEU A 10 -10.77 0.45 -40.17
C LEU A 10 -10.22 -0.14 -41.48
N PRO A 11 -9.28 -1.09 -41.40
CA PRO A 11 -9.51 -2.34 -42.11
C PRO A 11 -9.41 -3.57 -41.22
N VAL A 12 -10.41 -4.43 -41.45
CA VAL A 12 -10.50 -5.83 -41.09
C VAL A 12 -9.54 -6.62 -41.97
N ASN A 13 -8.82 -7.60 -41.41
CA ASN A 13 -8.47 -8.81 -42.15
C ASN A 13 -8.40 -10.01 -41.22
N ASN A 14 -9.27 -10.98 -41.49
CA ASN A 14 -9.21 -12.35 -41.00
C ASN A 14 -8.21 -13.13 -41.86
N GLN A 15 -7.34 -13.95 -41.26
CA GLN A 15 -7.12 -15.33 -41.72
C GLN A 15 -6.31 -16.15 -40.70
N VAL A 16 -7.02 -17.16 -40.17
CA VAL A 16 -6.63 -18.52 -39.76
C VAL A 16 -5.15 -18.92 -39.92
N CYS A 17 -4.54 -19.33 -38.80
CA CYS A 17 -3.65 -20.48 -38.72
C CYS A 17 -3.79 -21.15 -37.34
N ASN A 18 -4.21 -22.42 -37.36
CA ASN A 18 -4.19 -23.33 -36.22
C ASN A 18 -2.74 -23.73 -35.91
N ASN A 19 -2.32 -23.65 -34.64
CA ASN A 19 -1.94 -24.81 -33.83
C ASN A 19 -1.19 -24.39 -32.54
N SER A 20 -1.68 -24.94 -31.44
CA SER A 20 -0.97 -25.40 -30.24
C SER A 20 -0.13 -24.41 -29.41
N GLN A 21 -0.34 -24.53 -28.10
CA GLN A 21 0.51 -24.17 -26.96
C GLN A 21 0.17 -22.85 -26.25
N PHE A 22 -0.27 -23.03 -25.00
CA PHE A 22 -0.22 -22.14 -23.84
C PHE A 22 -0.14 -20.62 -24.10
N SER A 23 -1.23 -19.90 -23.83
CA SER A 23 -1.23 -18.47 -23.52
C SER A 23 -2.07 -18.26 -22.24
N GLU A 24 -1.47 -17.93 -21.10
CA GLU A 24 -0.97 -16.61 -20.69
C GLU A 24 -2.05 -15.53 -20.61
N ASN A 25 -2.34 -15.09 -19.38
CA ASN A 25 -2.85 -13.77 -19.06
C ASN A 25 -1.97 -13.20 -17.94
N ILE A 26 -0.70 -12.94 -18.25
CA ILE A 26 0.16 -12.07 -17.45
C ILE A 26 0.09 -10.69 -18.09
N ILE A 27 -0.64 -9.77 -17.46
CA ILE A 27 -0.73 -8.38 -17.91
C ILE A 27 0.54 -7.68 -17.43
N TYR A 28 1.48 -7.45 -18.35
CA TYR A 28 2.59 -6.52 -18.14
C TYR A 28 2.12 -5.10 -18.47
N VAL A 29 2.26 -4.18 -17.52
CA VAL A 29 2.02 -2.75 -17.75
C VAL A 29 3.38 -2.07 -17.90
N SER A 30 3.75 -1.77 -19.14
CA SER A 30 4.88 -0.90 -19.47
C SER A 30 4.42 0.57 -19.39
N PHE A 31 5.13 1.40 -18.63
CA PHE A 31 4.94 2.85 -18.65
C PHE A 31 6.18 3.51 -19.25
N ARG A 32 6.01 4.17 -20.40
CA ARG A 32 7.03 5.05 -20.99
C ARG A 32 7.21 6.29 -20.11
N LEU A 33 8.47 6.63 -19.87
CA LEU A 33 8.90 7.88 -19.27
C LEU A 33 8.46 9.05 -20.17
N GLN A 34 7.75 10.01 -19.61
CA GLN A 34 7.72 11.38 -20.11
C GLN A 34 8.21 12.28 -18.99
N ASP A 35 9.19 13.11 -19.35
CA ASP A 35 9.98 13.95 -18.47
C ASP A 35 9.10 14.92 -17.67
N PHE A 36 9.09 14.76 -16.35
CA PHE A 36 8.59 15.78 -15.43
C PHE A 36 9.77 16.67 -15.02
N ASN A 37 9.82 17.86 -15.63
CA ASN A 37 10.69 18.94 -15.19
C ASN A 37 10.37 19.31 -13.73
N GLN A 38 11.39 19.21 -12.87
CA GLN A 38 11.38 19.80 -11.54
C GLN A 38 11.32 21.32 -11.69
N SER A 39 10.20 21.93 -11.28
CA SER A 39 10.15 23.36 -10.99
C SER A 39 10.32 23.57 -9.49
N GLU A 40 11.34 24.36 -9.16
CA GLU A 40 11.70 24.84 -7.82
C GLU A 40 10.47 25.39 -7.07
N ILE A 41 10.14 24.77 -5.93
CA ILE A 41 9.27 25.38 -4.92
C ILE A 41 10.17 25.86 -3.79
N THR A 42 10.15 27.17 -3.61
CA THR A 42 10.95 27.97 -2.70
C THR A 42 10.71 27.61 -1.24
N THR A 43 11.78 27.20 -0.58
CA THR A 43 11.95 27.05 0.86
C THR A 43 11.83 28.39 1.58
N GLN A 44 10.69 28.67 2.22
CA GLN A 44 10.58 29.72 3.24
C GLN A 44 9.35 29.43 4.11
N ASN A 45 9.53 28.59 5.15
CA ASN A 45 8.77 28.57 6.42
C ASN A 45 8.99 27.29 7.29
N GLN A 46 9.98 26.44 6.99
CA GLN A 46 10.32 25.29 7.85
C GLN A 46 11.41 25.64 8.86
N THR A 47 11.07 26.36 9.92
CA THR A 47 11.98 26.54 11.06
C THR A 47 11.23 26.46 12.38
N SER A 48 10.79 25.25 12.73
CA SER A 48 10.55 24.86 14.12
C SER A 48 10.92 23.38 14.29
N ILE A 49 12.12 23.15 14.82
CA ILE A 49 12.58 21.92 15.49
C ILE A 49 12.64 20.65 14.60
N ILE A 50 13.65 20.57 13.73
CA ILE A 50 14.05 19.30 13.11
C ILE A 50 15.16 18.66 13.97
N ASN A 51 14.77 17.92 15.01
CA ASN A 51 15.50 16.72 15.41
C ASN A 51 14.76 15.49 14.85
N MET A 52 14.35 15.56 13.58
CA MET A 52 13.79 14.40 12.89
C MET A 52 14.94 13.44 12.62
N ILE A 53 14.94 12.31 13.33
CA ILE A 53 15.76 11.17 12.96
C ILE A 53 15.34 10.82 11.53
N GLN A 54 16.24 11.03 10.57
CA GLN A 54 15.94 10.72 9.18
C GLN A 54 15.87 9.20 9.02
N PRO A 55 14.95 8.68 8.20
CA PRO A 55 14.99 7.28 7.81
C PRO A 55 16.31 6.99 7.09
N LYS A 56 16.73 5.73 7.11
CA LYS A 56 17.88 5.28 6.30
C LYS A 56 17.57 5.54 4.82
N THR A 57 18.61 5.69 4.02
CA THR A 57 18.48 6.02 2.59
C THR A 57 17.97 4.85 1.75
N GLU A 58 18.12 3.61 2.21
CA GLU A 58 17.79 2.41 1.44
C GLU A 58 17.27 1.27 2.34
N TYR A 59 16.18 0.64 1.91
CA TYR A 59 15.50 -0.47 2.57
C TYR A 59 15.28 -1.64 1.63
N ASP A 60 15.33 -2.85 2.18
CA ASP A 60 14.98 -4.07 1.45
C ASP A 60 13.47 -4.18 1.24
N GLY A 61 12.66 -3.65 2.15
CA GLY A 61 11.20 -3.60 2.02
C GLY A 61 10.60 -2.37 2.71
N ILE A 62 9.58 -1.80 2.08
CA ILE A 62 8.80 -0.68 2.61
C ILE A 62 7.34 -1.11 2.66
N PHE A 63 6.75 -1.12 3.85
CA PHE A 63 5.39 -1.61 4.06
C PHE A 63 4.50 -0.52 4.66
N SER A 64 3.37 -0.25 4.02
CA SER A 64 2.30 0.51 4.67
C SER A 64 1.65 -0.34 5.76
N LEU A 65 1.52 0.20 6.97
CA LEU A 65 0.70 -0.39 8.04
C LEU A 65 -0.76 0.08 7.99
N GLY A 66 -1.17 0.77 6.93
CA GLY A 66 -2.55 1.21 6.73
C GLY A 66 -2.89 2.51 7.44
N ALA A 67 -4.01 2.50 8.17
CA ALA A 67 -4.83 3.63 8.65
C ALA A 67 -5.60 4.38 7.54
N TRP A 68 -4.96 4.65 6.41
CA TRP A 68 -5.59 5.27 5.25
C TRP A 68 -5.10 4.64 3.94
N CYS A 69 -6.00 4.44 2.97
CA CYS A 69 -5.62 3.96 1.63
C CYS A 69 -4.63 4.91 0.93
N GLN A 70 -4.60 6.19 1.34
CA GLN A 70 -3.65 7.20 0.89
C GLN A 70 -2.20 6.78 1.10
N VAL A 71 -1.84 6.18 2.25
CA VAL A 71 -0.45 5.76 2.49
C VAL A 71 -0.01 4.77 1.43
N GLY A 72 -0.85 3.77 1.16
CA GLY A 72 -0.62 2.83 0.07
C GLY A 72 -0.54 3.52 -1.29
N GLY A 73 -1.45 4.45 -1.59
CA GLY A 73 -1.48 5.22 -2.84
C GLY A 73 -0.20 6.03 -3.06
N THR A 74 0.27 6.75 -2.04
CA THR A 74 1.49 7.55 -2.07
C THR A 74 2.74 6.69 -2.31
N LEU A 75 2.84 5.52 -1.66
CA LEU A 75 3.98 4.64 -1.91
C LEU A 75 3.97 4.10 -3.35
N ILE A 76 2.79 3.90 -3.97
CA ILE A 76 2.70 3.54 -5.39
C ILE A 76 3.19 4.67 -6.29
N THR A 77 2.72 5.90 -6.08
CA THR A 77 3.10 7.03 -6.93
C THR A 77 4.59 7.32 -6.84
N ARG A 78 5.21 7.02 -5.69
CA ARG A 78 6.66 7.10 -5.45
C ARG A 78 7.44 5.85 -5.89
N ARG A 79 6.79 4.83 -6.47
CA ARG A 79 7.41 3.53 -6.86
C ARG A 79 8.11 2.80 -5.70
N MET A 80 7.67 3.08 -4.47
CA MET A 80 8.15 2.48 -3.22
C MET A 80 7.27 1.32 -2.76
N PHE A 81 6.19 1.06 -3.50
CA PHE A 81 5.26 -0.02 -3.22
C PHE A 81 4.97 -0.79 -4.49
N LEU A 82 5.56 -1.98 -4.58
CA LEU A 82 5.06 -2.97 -5.51
C LEU A 82 4.21 -3.93 -4.70
N VAL A 83 2.93 -3.57 -4.59
CA VAL A 83 1.75 -4.45 -4.47
C VAL A 83 1.59 -5.41 -3.28
N HIS A 84 2.43 -5.41 -2.23
CA HIS A 84 2.41 -6.50 -1.23
C HIS A 84 2.24 -6.15 0.25
N SER A 85 1.80 -4.94 0.61
CA SER A 85 1.25 -4.74 1.96
C SER A 85 -0.18 -5.29 2.01
N PRO A 86 -0.47 -6.25 2.91
CA PRO A 86 -1.82 -6.82 3.06
C PRO A 86 -2.87 -5.79 3.51
N ILE A 87 -2.44 -4.62 3.98
CA ILE A 87 -3.30 -3.53 4.46
C ILE A 87 -3.45 -2.43 3.38
N TYR A 88 -2.86 -2.63 2.19
CA TYR A 88 -3.00 -1.69 1.08
C TYR A 88 -4.46 -1.53 0.62
N GLY A 89 -4.92 -0.27 0.58
CA GLY A 89 -6.26 0.06 0.09
C GLY A 89 -7.39 -0.28 1.07
N PHE A 90 -7.06 -0.51 2.34
CA PHE A 90 -8.03 -0.75 3.39
C PHE A 90 -7.97 0.36 4.45
N GLY A 91 -9.14 0.71 4.98
CA GLY A 91 -9.26 1.58 6.13
C GLY A 91 -9.33 0.76 7.42
N ILE A 92 -8.40 1.04 8.33
CA ILE A 92 -8.44 0.56 9.71
C ILE A 92 -9.14 1.63 10.55
N LYS A 93 -9.99 1.23 11.50
CA LYS A 93 -10.77 2.21 12.29
C LYS A 93 -10.19 2.56 13.65
N THR A 94 -9.34 1.70 14.22
CA THR A 94 -8.75 1.91 15.56
C THR A 94 -7.32 1.36 15.64
N TRP A 95 -6.55 1.88 16.60
CA TRP A 95 -5.22 1.37 16.94
C TRP A 95 -5.26 -0.10 17.37
N GLU A 96 -6.23 -0.47 18.20
CA GLU A 96 -6.44 -1.85 18.64
C GLU A 96 -6.63 -2.80 17.45
N ASN A 97 -7.39 -2.39 16.41
CA ASN A 97 -7.58 -3.20 15.22
C ASN A 97 -6.29 -3.40 14.41
N LEU A 98 -5.44 -2.36 14.30
CA LEU A 98 -4.12 -2.47 13.66
C LEU A 98 -3.21 -3.43 14.43
N ILE A 99 -3.15 -3.29 15.74
CA ILE A 99 -2.31 -4.13 16.60
C ILE A 99 -2.79 -5.58 16.53
N THR A 100 -4.10 -5.81 16.67
CA THR A 100 -4.70 -7.16 16.66
C THR A 100 -4.48 -7.89 15.35
N ILE A 101 -4.62 -7.22 14.19
CA ILE A 101 -4.42 -7.88 12.89
C ILE A 101 -2.96 -8.29 12.66
N LEU A 102 -2.02 -7.45 13.12
CA LEU A 102 -0.59 -7.74 13.05
C LEU A 102 -0.21 -8.87 14.01
N GLN A 103 -0.73 -8.85 15.25
CA GLN A 103 -0.51 -9.88 16.26
C GLN A 103 -0.98 -11.25 15.77
N ASN A 104 -2.19 -11.31 15.22
CA ASN A 104 -2.78 -12.55 14.71
C ASN A 104 -2.25 -12.97 13.33
N ARG A 105 -1.24 -12.28 12.79
CA ARG A 105 -0.64 -12.58 11.47
C ARG A 105 -1.72 -12.71 10.37
N PHE A 106 -2.72 -11.84 10.40
CA PHE A 106 -3.85 -11.80 9.46
C PHE A 106 -4.76 -13.05 9.47
N GLU A 107 -4.76 -13.86 10.53
CA GLU A 107 -5.64 -15.03 10.62
C GLU A 107 -7.12 -14.63 10.47
N GLY A 108 -7.84 -15.25 9.54
CA GLY A 108 -9.26 -14.93 9.30
C GLY A 108 -9.53 -13.57 8.65
N TYR A 109 -8.49 -12.87 8.18
CA TYR A 109 -8.60 -11.59 7.50
C TYR A 109 -9.28 -11.76 6.13
N TRP A 110 -10.37 -11.02 5.91
CA TRP A 110 -11.21 -11.09 4.71
C TRP A 110 -11.76 -12.50 4.40
N GLU A 111 -12.05 -13.31 5.42
CA GLU A 111 -12.87 -14.51 5.22
C GLU A 111 -14.33 -14.12 4.97
N LEU A 112 -14.99 -14.84 4.06
CA LEU A 112 -16.31 -14.44 3.55
C LEU A 112 -17.35 -14.36 4.68
N GLU A 113 -17.28 -15.25 5.67
CA GLU A 113 -18.14 -15.26 6.85
C GLU A 113 -17.97 -14.04 7.76
N ASN A 114 -16.82 -13.35 7.70
CA ASN A 114 -16.55 -12.14 8.45
C ASN A 114 -16.94 -10.87 7.67
N MET A 115 -17.35 -11.01 6.40
CA MET A 115 -17.57 -9.88 5.50
C MET A 115 -19.02 -9.39 5.50
N VAL A 116 -19.17 -8.06 5.41
CA VAL A 116 -20.49 -7.41 5.22
C VAL A 116 -20.44 -6.51 4.00
N ILE A 117 -21.37 -6.73 3.07
CA ILE A 117 -21.57 -5.84 1.91
C ILE A 117 -22.35 -4.61 2.38
N GLY A 118 -21.71 -3.46 2.29
CA GLY A 118 -22.31 -2.17 2.58
C GLY A 118 -22.97 -1.53 1.37
N LYS A 119 -23.15 -0.20 1.47
CA LYS A 119 -23.75 0.60 0.40
C LYS A 119 -22.82 0.74 -0.79
N LEU A 120 -23.43 0.93 -1.95
CA LEU A 120 -22.73 1.43 -3.13
C LEU A 120 -22.17 2.82 -2.84
N THR A 121 -20.92 3.05 -3.25
CA THR A 121 -20.22 4.32 -3.13
C THR A 121 -19.45 4.60 -4.42
N THR A 122 -19.07 5.84 -4.63
CA THR A 122 -18.17 6.21 -5.73
C THR A 122 -16.73 6.16 -5.24
N ALA A 123 -15.89 5.33 -5.86
CA ALA A 123 -14.46 5.37 -5.65
C ALA A 123 -13.78 6.23 -6.72
N LEU A 124 -12.80 7.03 -6.29
CA LEU A 124 -11.80 7.61 -7.17
C LEU A 124 -10.77 6.53 -7.49
N SER A 125 -10.79 6.01 -8.72
CA SER A 125 -9.71 5.17 -9.22
C SER A 125 -8.51 6.06 -9.56
N HIS A 126 -7.44 5.99 -8.75
CA HIS A 126 -6.17 6.67 -9.03
C HIS A 126 -5.55 6.26 -10.37
N ARG A 127 -5.92 5.10 -10.91
CA ARG A 127 -5.33 4.61 -12.16
C ARG A 127 -5.88 5.29 -13.42
N TYR A 128 -7.06 5.92 -13.37
CA TYR A 128 -7.72 6.41 -14.58
C TYR A 128 -8.55 7.69 -14.44
N ASN A 129 -8.52 8.39 -13.30
CA ASN A 129 -9.44 9.52 -13.01
C ASN A 129 -10.90 9.16 -13.32
N LYS A 130 -11.26 7.89 -13.17
CA LYS A 130 -12.58 7.36 -13.49
C LYS A 130 -13.31 7.05 -12.20
N HIS A 131 -14.45 7.70 -12.02
CA HIS A 131 -15.40 7.33 -11.00
C HIS A 131 -15.95 5.93 -11.32
N SER A 132 -15.78 5.01 -10.38
CA SER A 132 -16.35 3.66 -10.49
C SER A 132 -17.30 3.48 -9.30
N SER A 133 -18.49 3.00 -9.60
CA SER A 133 -19.46 2.60 -8.58
C SER A 133 -19.01 1.26 -8.00
N ILE A 134 -18.85 1.21 -6.70
CA ILE A 134 -18.29 0.07 -6.01
C ILE A 134 -19.06 -0.19 -4.71
N TYR A 135 -19.09 -1.44 -4.27
CA TYR A 135 -19.59 -1.76 -2.94
C TYR A 135 -18.53 -1.45 -1.90
N LYS A 136 -18.91 -0.69 -0.87
CA LYS A 136 -18.10 -0.60 0.35
C LYS A 136 -18.28 -1.90 1.12
N VAL A 137 -17.20 -2.63 1.35
CA VAL A 137 -17.26 -3.93 2.05
C VAL A 137 -16.48 -3.83 3.36
N TYR A 138 -16.96 -4.53 4.37
CA TYR A 138 -16.39 -4.52 5.71
C TYR A 138 -15.89 -5.90 6.10
N ASP A 139 -14.80 -5.96 6.84
CA ASP A 139 -14.37 -7.13 7.61
C ASP A 139 -14.71 -6.85 9.08
N ASN A 140 -15.63 -7.63 9.65
CA ASN A 140 -16.06 -7.46 11.04
C ASN A 140 -15.04 -7.99 12.05
N LYS A 141 -14.21 -8.97 11.68
CA LYS A 141 -13.22 -9.56 12.60
C LYS A 141 -12.18 -8.53 13.00
N TYR A 142 -11.69 -7.76 12.04
CA TYR A 142 -10.69 -6.70 12.27
C TYR A 142 -11.27 -5.28 12.17
N ASN A 143 -12.60 -5.15 12.02
CA ASN A 143 -13.30 -3.88 11.89
C ASN A 143 -12.70 -2.96 10.80
N MET A 144 -12.33 -3.56 9.67
CA MET A 144 -11.73 -2.89 8.53
C MET A 144 -12.76 -2.66 7.43
N PHE A 145 -12.45 -1.78 6.49
CA PHE A 145 -13.27 -1.60 5.30
C PHE A 145 -12.44 -1.44 4.04
N SER A 146 -13.06 -1.78 2.92
CA SER A 146 -12.56 -1.64 1.56
C SER A 146 -13.54 -0.80 0.75
N ASN A 147 -13.00 0.10 -0.05
CA ASN A 147 -13.72 0.92 -1.02
C ASN A 147 -12.99 0.96 -2.37
N HIS A 148 -12.37 -0.14 -2.80
CA HIS A 148 -11.74 -0.21 -4.14
C HIS A 148 -11.86 -1.56 -4.86
N GLN A 149 -12.45 -2.60 -4.23
CA GLN A 149 -12.22 -3.99 -4.66
C GLN A 149 -13.42 -4.66 -5.33
N PHE A 150 -14.63 -4.17 -5.11
CA PHE A 150 -15.86 -4.81 -5.57
C PHE A 150 -16.70 -3.85 -6.42
N ASP A 151 -16.42 -3.82 -7.72
CA ASP A 151 -17.14 -3.02 -8.70
C ASP A 151 -18.59 -3.49 -8.90
N GLU A 152 -19.52 -2.56 -9.13
CA GLU A 152 -20.95 -2.85 -9.32
C GLU A 152 -21.25 -3.66 -10.59
N ILE A 153 -20.38 -3.61 -11.59
CA ILE A 153 -20.56 -4.34 -12.85
C ILE A 153 -20.45 -5.84 -12.61
N ASP A 154 -19.50 -6.26 -11.75
CA ASP A 154 -19.20 -7.66 -11.52
C ASP A 154 -19.83 -8.20 -10.23
N ASN A 155 -20.27 -7.33 -9.32
CA ASN A 155 -20.77 -7.72 -7.99
C ASN A 155 -22.19 -7.17 -7.75
N SER A 156 -22.84 -7.68 -6.72
CA SER A 156 -24.19 -7.25 -6.32
C SER A 156 -24.28 -7.05 -4.80
N PRO A 157 -25.36 -6.44 -4.29
CA PRO A 157 -25.54 -6.24 -2.85
C PRO A 157 -25.64 -7.55 -2.05
N THR A 158 -25.85 -8.68 -2.73
CA THR A 158 -26.03 -10.01 -2.11
C THR A 158 -24.95 -11.01 -2.52
N GLU A 159 -24.07 -10.67 -3.45
CA GLU A 159 -23.11 -11.60 -4.02
C GLU A 159 -21.84 -10.88 -4.49
N LEU A 160 -20.69 -11.29 -3.94
CA LEU A 160 -19.36 -10.82 -4.36
C LEU A 160 -18.74 -11.83 -5.33
N LYS A 161 -19.11 -11.80 -6.62
CA LYS A 161 -18.60 -12.75 -7.61
C LYS A 161 -17.08 -12.70 -7.76
N THR A 162 -16.47 -11.55 -7.53
CA THR A 162 -15.01 -11.37 -7.62
C THR A 162 -14.27 -11.76 -6.33
N TYR A 163 -14.98 -12.23 -5.29
CA TYR A 163 -14.40 -12.55 -3.98
C TYR A 163 -13.21 -13.51 -4.07
N GLN A 164 -13.33 -14.61 -4.82
CA GLN A 164 -12.25 -15.60 -4.91
C GLN A 164 -10.96 -15.01 -5.47
N LYS A 165 -11.06 -14.12 -6.47
CA LYS A 165 -9.91 -13.40 -7.03
C LYS A 165 -9.32 -12.42 -6.01
N PHE A 166 -10.18 -11.70 -5.31
CA PHE A 166 -9.78 -10.77 -4.25
C PHE A 166 -9.06 -11.50 -3.11
N LYS A 167 -9.65 -12.54 -2.55
CA LYS A 167 -9.10 -13.32 -1.44
C LYS A 167 -7.77 -13.97 -1.79
N LYS A 168 -7.65 -14.53 -3.01
CA LYS A 168 -6.36 -15.03 -3.50
C LYS A 168 -5.29 -13.94 -3.51
N SER A 169 -5.61 -12.74 -4.00
CA SER A 169 -4.69 -11.61 -4.01
C SER A 169 -4.25 -11.21 -2.59
N VAL A 170 -5.21 -11.06 -1.67
CA VAL A 170 -4.92 -10.72 -0.26
C VAL A 170 -4.03 -11.77 0.40
N ASN A 171 -4.34 -13.06 0.24
CA ASN A 171 -3.53 -14.14 0.81
C ASN A 171 -2.10 -14.15 0.25
N THR A 172 -1.92 -13.91 -1.05
CA THR A 172 -0.58 -13.76 -1.64
C THR A 172 0.17 -12.58 -1.03
N GLN A 173 -0.49 -11.44 -0.83
CA GLN A 173 0.14 -10.27 -0.19
C GLN A 173 0.52 -10.54 1.26
N ILE A 174 -0.34 -11.22 2.04
CA ILE A 174 -0.01 -11.65 3.41
C ILE A 174 1.23 -12.54 3.40
N GLN A 175 1.27 -13.55 2.54
CA GLN A 175 2.38 -14.52 2.50
C GLN A 175 3.70 -13.83 2.16
N ILE A 176 3.70 -12.95 1.14
CA ILE A 176 4.88 -12.17 0.77
C ILE A 176 5.30 -11.26 1.91
N PHE A 177 4.37 -10.52 2.50
CA PHE A 177 4.64 -9.65 3.63
C PHE A 177 5.29 -10.41 4.79
N LEU A 178 4.69 -11.52 5.24
CA LEU A 178 5.23 -12.32 6.34
C LEU A 178 6.61 -12.89 5.99
N LYS A 179 6.80 -13.40 4.76
CA LYS A 179 8.11 -13.91 4.29
C LYS A 179 9.17 -12.81 4.31
N GLN A 180 8.86 -11.63 3.78
CA GLN A 180 9.79 -10.51 3.72
C GLN A 180 10.13 -9.98 5.11
N ASN A 181 9.17 -9.99 6.05
CA ASN A 181 9.41 -9.70 7.47
C ASN A 181 10.26 -10.76 8.19
N LEU A 182 10.62 -11.87 7.57
CA LEU A 182 11.61 -12.80 8.14
C LEU A 182 12.95 -12.68 7.43
N ASN A 183 12.94 -12.41 6.12
CA ASN A 183 14.12 -12.53 5.28
C ASN A 183 14.85 -11.21 5.02
N TYR A 184 14.14 -10.09 5.00
CA TYR A 184 14.76 -8.80 4.69
C TYR A 184 15.53 -8.26 5.89
N GLU A 185 16.68 -7.63 5.65
CA GLU A 185 17.53 -7.09 6.71
C GLU A 185 17.05 -5.70 7.14
N ARG A 186 16.74 -4.83 6.17
CA ARG A 186 16.29 -3.46 6.41
C ARG A 186 14.84 -3.29 6.00
N VAL A 187 13.94 -3.21 6.97
CA VAL A 187 12.52 -2.93 6.71
C VAL A 187 12.11 -1.59 7.26
N LEU A 188 11.36 -0.84 6.45
CA LEU A 188 10.65 0.36 6.86
C LEU A 188 9.15 0.09 6.92
N TYR A 189 8.54 0.31 8.07
CA TYR A 189 7.10 0.45 8.17
C TYR A 189 6.70 1.91 8.00
N VAL A 190 5.60 2.17 7.31
CA VAL A 190 5.04 3.51 7.12
C VAL A 190 3.62 3.53 7.68
N LEU A 191 3.42 4.37 8.69
CA LEU A 191 2.14 4.52 9.37
C LEU A 191 1.78 5.99 9.44
N LYS A 192 0.64 6.35 8.85
CA LYS A 192 -0.01 7.63 9.15
C LYS A 192 -1.01 7.38 10.26
N ALA A 193 -0.89 8.06 11.39
CA ALA A 193 -1.84 7.92 12.49
C ALA A 193 -3.28 8.10 11.99
N LEU A 194 -4.19 7.35 12.61
CA LEU A 194 -5.61 7.55 12.42
C LEU A 194 -5.96 8.98 12.81
N SER A 195 -6.65 9.69 11.93
CA SER A 195 -7.21 11.01 12.21
C SER A 195 -8.70 11.01 11.86
N HIS A 196 -9.36 12.15 12.06
CA HIS A 196 -10.78 12.32 11.76
C HIS A 196 -11.12 11.77 10.34
N PRO A 197 -12.25 11.05 10.15
CA PRO A 197 -13.42 10.92 11.00
C PRO A 197 -13.46 9.66 11.88
N PHE A 198 -12.33 8.97 12.11
CA PHE A 198 -12.36 7.77 12.95
C PHE A 198 -12.54 8.11 14.44
N SER A 199 -13.24 7.25 15.18
CA SER A 199 -13.72 7.54 16.54
C SER A 199 -12.71 7.27 17.66
N SER A 200 -11.57 6.67 17.34
CA SER A 200 -10.48 6.35 18.29
C SER A 200 -9.13 6.66 17.67
N THR A 201 -8.88 7.96 17.47
CA THR A 201 -7.69 8.49 16.78
C THR A 201 -6.55 8.84 17.71
N LYS A 202 -6.87 9.19 18.97
CA LYS A 202 -5.88 9.62 19.95
C LYS A 202 -4.84 8.53 20.18
N ILE A 203 -3.57 8.91 20.07
CA ILE A 203 -2.45 8.02 20.34
C ILE A 203 -2.22 7.97 21.85
N THR A 204 -2.07 6.76 22.39
CA THR A 204 -1.66 6.54 23.79
C THR A 204 -0.29 5.90 23.86
N GLU A 205 0.38 6.03 25.01
CA GLU A 205 1.65 5.35 25.27
C GLU A 205 1.54 3.84 25.08
N GLN A 206 0.43 3.25 25.53
CA GLN A 206 0.15 1.81 25.37
C GLN A 206 0.11 1.41 23.89
N ASN A 207 -0.46 2.24 23.01
CA ASN A 207 -0.47 1.94 21.58
C ASN A 207 0.94 1.95 20.97
N ILE A 208 1.84 2.81 21.46
CA ILE A 208 3.23 2.87 20.99
C ILE A 208 3.98 1.61 21.42
N VAL A 209 3.82 1.19 22.68
CA VAL A 209 4.43 -0.03 23.24
C VAL A 209 3.95 -1.26 22.46
N GLU A 210 2.64 -1.46 22.36
CA GLU A 210 2.04 -2.62 21.68
C GLU A 210 2.40 -2.67 20.19
N LEU A 211 2.46 -1.51 19.52
CA LEU A 211 2.91 -1.44 18.13
C LEU A 211 4.38 -1.84 18.01
N ASN A 212 5.25 -1.36 18.90
CA ASN A 212 6.65 -1.75 18.88
C ASN A 212 6.84 -3.26 19.11
N GLU A 213 6.13 -3.81 20.09
CA GLU A 213 6.17 -5.24 20.42
C GLU A 213 5.70 -6.09 19.24
N VAL A 214 4.54 -5.79 18.65
CA VAL A 214 4.03 -6.60 17.53
C VAL A 214 4.91 -6.52 16.29
N LEU A 215 5.50 -5.36 15.99
CA LEU A 215 6.43 -5.22 14.86
C LEU A 215 7.74 -5.98 15.12
N SER A 216 8.23 -5.95 16.37
CA SER A 216 9.41 -6.74 16.78
C SER A 216 9.14 -8.23 16.64
N GLU A 217 7.98 -8.71 17.08
CA GLU A 217 7.58 -10.11 16.95
C GLU A 217 7.35 -10.52 15.49
N LEU A 218 6.76 -9.65 14.66
CA LEU A 218 6.61 -9.88 13.22
C LEU A 218 7.96 -10.10 12.54
N ARG A 219 8.99 -9.45 13.08
CA ARG A 219 10.36 -9.45 12.58
C ARG A 219 11.24 -10.52 13.24
N ASP A 220 10.70 -11.34 14.14
CA ASP A 220 11.47 -12.31 14.93
C ASP A 220 12.66 -11.65 15.65
N GLY A 221 12.41 -10.48 16.24
CA GLY A 221 13.39 -9.66 16.95
C GLY A 221 14.39 -8.91 16.07
N ARG A 222 14.29 -9.00 14.74
CA ARG A 222 15.15 -8.24 13.81
C ARG A 222 14.79 -6.75 13.80
N ASP A 223 15.79 -5.94 13.51
CA ASP A 223 15.65 -4.49 13.41
C ASP A 223 14.63 -4.08 12.32
N PHE A 224 13.95 -2.99 12.60
CA PHE A 224 13.10 -2.27 11.65
C PHE A 224 13.19 -0.78 11.93
N ASP A 225 12.81 0.05 10.95
CA ASP A 225 12.47 1.45 11.19
C ASP A 225 10.95 1.63 11.03
N LEU A 226 10.37 2.58 11.77
CA LEU A 226 8.98 3.00 11.62
C LEU A 226 8.94 4.48 11.28
N LEU A 227 8.44 4.83 10.09
CA LEU A 227 8.07 6.20 9.74
C LEU A 227 6.65 6.47 10.21
N PHE A 228 6.51 7.21 11.31
CA PHE A 228 5.24 7.45 11.98
C PHE A 228 4.81 8.90 11.83
N TYR A 229 3.80 9.14 11.00
CA TYR A 229 3.18 10.44 10.86
C TYR A 229 2.13 10.63 11.96
N VAL A 230 2.35 11.60 12.83
CA VAL A 230 1.58 11.87 14.03
C VAL A 230 0.84 13.22 13.88
N PRO A 231 -0.44 13.32 14.24
CA PRO A 231 -1.19 14.57 14.19
C PRO A 231 -0.55 15.62 15.10
N GLU A 232 -0.68 16.89 14.75
CA GLU A 232 -0.14 18.02 15.52
C GLU A 232 -0.48 17.95 17.02
N GLU A 233 -1.70 17.55 17.37
CA GLU A 233 -2.18 17.46 18.74
C GLU A 233 -1.50 16.39 19.60
N ASP A 234 -1.00 15.31 18.98
CA ASP A 234 -0.37 14.18 19.68
C ASP A 234 1.16 14.18 19.55
N PHE A 235 1.72 15.02 18.66
CA PHE A 235 3.13 15.01 18.26
C PHE A 235 4.10 15.14 19.43
N GLU A 236 3.94 16.18 20.26
CA GLU A 236 4.84 16.43 21.40
C GLU A 236 4.81 15.27 22.41
N MET A 237 3.64 14.69 22.67
CA MET A 237 3.53 13.54 23.56
C MET A 237 4.28 12.33 22.98
N VAL A 238 4.05 11.98 21.71
CA VAL A 238 4.72 10.85 21.06
C VAL A 238 6.24 11.05 21.04
N LEU A 239 6.70 12.23 20.62
CA LEU A 239 8.12 12.54 20.50
C LEU A 239 8.83 12.44 21.86
N ASN A 240 8.26 13.05 22.91
CA ASN A 240 8.85 13.00 24.25
C ASN A 240 8.88 11.56 24.79
N TRP A 241 7.83 10.78 24.53
CA TRP A 241 7.78 9.39 24.98
C TRP A 241 8.82 8.52 24.27
N VAL A 242 8.93 8.63 22.94
CA VAL A 242 9.92 7.90 22.12
C VAL A 242 11.35 8.24 22.54
N ASN A 243 11.65 9.52 22.79
CA ASN A 243 12.97 9.95 23.26
C ASN A 243 13.29 9.43 24.66
N LYS A 244 12.30 9.43 25.57
CA LYS A 244 12.47 8.95 26.95
C LYS A 244 12.79 7.46 27.03
N HIS A 245 12.31 6.66 26.07
CA HIS A 245 12.46 5.20 26.06
C HIS A 245 13.45 4.71 25.00
N ASP A 246 14.21 5.61 24.37
CA ASP A 246 15.25 5.28 23.38
C ASP A 246 14.72 4.53 22.14
N TYR A 247 13.48 4.79 21.70
CA TYR A 247 12.88 4.17 20.50
C TYR A 247 13.36 4.87 19.21
N TYR A 248 14.68 4.96 19.00
CA TYR A 248 15.28 5.73 17.90
C TYR A 248 14.96 5.21 16.50
N HIS A 249 14.44 3.99 16.38
CA HIS A 249 13.91 3.43 15.13
C HIS A 249 12.55 4.02 14.74
N PHE A 250 11.86 4.69 15.67
CA PHE A 250 10.65 5.45 15.38
C PHE A 250 11.02 6.84 14.85
N LYS A 251 10.85 7.03 13.55
CA LYS A 251 11.01 8.32 12.85
C LYS A 251 9.68 9.07 12.90
N ILE A 252 9.53 9.92 13.92
CA ILE A 252 8.28 10.65 14.16
C ILE A 252 8.24 11.90 13.28
N ILE A 253 7.12 12.07 12.57
CA ILE A 253 6.87 13.21 11.69
C ILE A 253 5.55 13.85 12.06
N GLN A 254 5.54 15.15 12.30
CA GLN A 254 4.31 15.89 12.52
C GLN A 254 3.56 16.06 11.19
N TYR A 255 2.25 15.87 11.20
CA TYR A 255 1.41 16.30 10.08
C TYR A 255 0.18 17.04 10.59
N LYS A 256 -0.33 17.94 9.75
CA LYS A 256 -1.60 18.62 9.97
C LYS A 256 -2.67 17.92 9.15
N ASP A 257 -3.80 17.58 9.78
CA ASP A 257 -4.93 17.02 9.04
C ASP A 257 -5.62 18.12 8.23
N LEU A 258 -5.31 18.19 6.95
CA LEU A 258 -5.90 19.14 6.01
C LEU A 258 -7.17 18.60 5.35
N TRP A 259 -7.67 17.41 5.71
CA TRP A 259 -8.74 16.76 4.98
C TRP A 259 -10.04 17.59 4.93
N ALA A 260 -10.32 18.36 5.98
CA ALA A 260 -11.46 19.28 6.03
C ALA A 260 -11.27 20.55 5.18
N GLU A 261 -10.03 20.99 5.00
CA GLU A 261 -9.69 22.25 4.31
C GLU A 261 -9.39 22.03 2.82
N ASN A 262 -8.75 20.91 2.48
CA ASN A 262 -8.42 20.54 1.11
C ASN A 262 -8.18 19.02 0.97
N PRO A 263 -9.19 18.24 0.54
CA PRO A 263 -9.07 16.78 0.41
C PRO A 263 -8.10 16.33 -0.69
N TYR A 264 -7.51 17.26 -1.45
CA TYR A 264 -6.59 17.00 -2.57
C TYR A 264 -5.13 17.41 -2.28
N HIS A 265 -4.85 18.06 -1.16
CA HIS A 265 -3.47 18.44 -0.79
C HIS A 265 -2.90 17.47 0.24
N GLU A 266 -1.94 16.65 -0.20
CA GLU A 266 -1.27 15.64 0.60
C GLU A 266 0.08 16.17 1.12
N ASP A 267 0.05 17.07 2.11
CA ASP A 267 1.28 17.65 2.71
C ASP A 267 1.85 16.80 3.88
N TRP A 268 1.60 15.49 3.85
CA TRP A 268 2.09 14.59 4.89
C TRP A 268 3.29 13.77 4.44
N ASN A 269 3.56 13.62 3.13
CA ASN A 269 4.48 12.57 2.65
C ASN A 269 5.95 12.97 2.51
N TYR A 270 6.35 14.18 2.92
CA TYR A 270 7.71 14.72 2.79
C TYR A 270 8.79 13.85 3.47
N GLY A 271 8.41 13.09 4.51
CA GLY A 271 9.28 12.10 5.16
C GLY A 271 9.81 10.98 4.24
N LEU A 272 9.22 10.81 3.05
CA LEU A 272 9.61 9.78 2.09
C LEU A 272 10.63 10.27 1.05
N ASP A 273 11.01 11.55 1.02
CA ASP A 273 11.79 12.12 -0.10
C ASP A 273 13.18 11.47 -0.28
N ASN A 274 13.78 10.98 0.80
CA ASN A 274 15.09 10.32 0.77
C ASN A 274 15.04 8.81 0.99
N VAL A 275 13.85 8.23 1.10
CA VAL A 275 13.65 6.79 1.30
C VAL A 275 13.71 6.10 -0.06
N LYS A 276 14.47 5.01 -0.18
CA LYS A 276 14.53 4.21 -1.42
C LYS A 276 14.42 2.71 -1.11
N LEU A 277 13.94 1.96 -2.08
CA LEU A 277 14.09 0.50 -2.10
C LEU A 277 15.48 0.15 -2.61
N ALA A 278 16.03 -0.96 -2.11
CA ALA A 278 17.25 -1.54 -2.62
C ALA A 278 17.15 -1.85 -4.12
N GLU A 279 18.24 -1.67 -4.87
CA GLU A 279 18.26 -1.81 -6.33
C GLU A 279 17.76 -3.18 -6.82
N ASN A 280 18.06 -4.24 -6.07
CA ASN A 280 17.65 -5.62 -6.38
C ASN A 280 16.26 -6.00 -5.83
N TYR A 281 15.47 -5.04 -5.31
CA TYR A 281 14.16 -5.33 -4.74
C TYR A 281 13.21 -6.03 -5.72
N ILE A 282 13.19 -5.61 -6.99
CA ILE A 282 12.34 -6.19 -8.03
C ILE A 282 12.64 -7.66 -8.26
N GLU A 283 13.94 -7.98 -8.33
CA GLU A 283 14.42 -9.34 -8.54
C GLU A 283 14.00 -10.24 -7.37
N ARG A 284 14.28 -9.82 -6.13
CA ARG A 284 13.88 -10.57 -4.93
C ARG A 284 12.37 -10.75 -4.83
N LEU A 285 11.61 -9.70 -5.17
CA LEU A 285 10.15 -9.80 -5.18
C LEU A 285 9.65 -10.79 -6.22
N PHE A 286 10.25 -10.79 -7.41
CA PHE A 286 9.90 -11.75 -8.45
C PHE A 286 10.18 -13.19 -7.99
N GLU A 287 11.36 -13.43 -7.40
CA GLU A 287 11.70 -14.74 -6.81
C GLU A 287 10.66 -15.16 -5.76
N ASP A 288 10.27 -14.26 -4.84
CA ASP A 288 9.24 -14.51 -3.83
C ASP A 288 7.90 -14.94 -4.44
N ILE A 289 7.42 -14.22 -5.46
CA ILE A 289 6.16 -14.50 -6.14
C ILE A 289 6.21 -15.86 -6.84
N MET A 290 7.33 -16.17 -7.50
CA MET A 290 7.47 -17.39 -8.26
C MET A 290 7.62 -18.62 -7.36
N GLU A 291 8.31 -18.49 -6.23
CA GLU A 291 8.36 -19.52 -5.20
C GLU A 291 6.97 -19.84 -4.67
N LEU A 292 6.14 -18.82 -4.37
CA LEU A 292 4.76 -19.03 -3.92
C LEU A 292 3.87 -19.70 -4.97
N LYS A 293 4.18 -19.53 -6.25
CA LYS A 293 3.50 -20.23 -7.35
C LYS A 293 4.02 -21.65 -7.58
N GLY A 294 4.99 -22.11 -6.79
CA GLY A 294 5.65 -23.41 -6.96
C GLY A 294 6.50 -23.51 -8.23
N MET A 295 6.90 -22.36 -8.79
CA MET A 295 7.70 -22.33 -10.02
C MET A 295 9.16 -22.67 -9.69
N PRO A 296 9.78 -23.69 -10.32
CA PRO A 296 11.19 -24.03 -10.12
C PRO A 296 12.13 -22.87 -10.44
N ARG A 297 13.20 -22.70 -9.65
CA ARG A 297 14.17 -21.59 -9.77
C ARG A 297 14.74 -21.40 -11.19
N TRP A 298 14.95 -22.49 -11.93
CA TRP A 298 15.45 -22.41 -13.31
C TRP A 298 14.46 -21.75 -14.29
N GLN A 299 13.14 -21.92 -14.09
CA GLN A 299 12.11 -21.22 -14.88
C GLN A 299 12.03 -19.75 -14.50
N GLN A 300 12.25 -19.41 -13.23
CA GLN A 300 12.29 -18.03 -12.76
C GLN A 300 13.43 -17.26 -13.44
N TYR A 301 14.63 -17.86 -13.51
CA TYR A 301 15.78 -17.26 -14.20
C TYR A 301 15.56 -17.08 -15.70
N GLN A 302 14.84 -17.99 -16.37
CA GLN A 302 14.49 -17.82 -17.78
C GLN A 302 13.61 -16.58 -17.98
N ILE A 303 12.56 -16.41 -17.18
CA ILE A 303 11.66 -15.25 -17.26
C ILE A 303 12.40 -13.96 -16.90
N LEU A 304 13.24 -13.95 -15.85
CA LEU A 304 14.02 -12.77 -15.48
C LEU A 304 15.01 -12.36 -16.58
N ASN A 305 15.68 -13.31 -17.22
CA ASN A 305 16.59 -13.04 -18.33
C ASN A 305 15.86 -12.54 -19.58
N GLU A 306 14.65 -13.05 -19.84
CA GLU A 306 13.79 -12.55 -20.92
C GLU A 306 13.29 -11.12 -20.63
N VAL A 307 12.98 -10.78 -19.38
CA VAL A 307 12.55 -9.42 -19.00
C VAL A 307 13.73 -8.43 -19.03
N ASN A 308 14.92 -8.85 -18.58
CA ASN A 308 16.12 -8.00 -18.55
C ASN A 308 16.81 -7.87 -19.91
N GLY A 309 16.60 -8.82 -20.83
CA GLY A 309 17.15 -8.78 -22.19
C GLY A 309 16.44 -7.83 -23.16
N TRP A 310 15.38 -7.14 -22.71
CA TRP A 310 14.60 -6.16 -23.49
C TRP A 310 14.81 -4.70 -23.05
N ALA A 311 15.73 -4.44 -22.12
CA ALA A 311 16.09 -3.09 -21.65
C ALA A 311 17.13 -2.41 -22.54
#